data_AF-A0A534R5T9-F1
#
_entry.id   AF-A0A534R5T9-F1
#
_cell.length_a   1.000
_cell.length_b   1.000
_cell.length_c   1.000
_cell.angle_alpha   90.00
_cell.angle_beta   90.00
_cell.angle_gamma   90.00
#
_symmetry.space_group_name_H-M   'P 1'
#
loop_
_entity.id
_entity.type
_entity.pdbx_description
1 polymer ?
#
loop_
_entity_poly.entity_id
_entity_poly.type
_entity_poly.pdbx_seq_one_letter_code
_entity_poly.pdbx_strand_id
1 'polypeptide(L)'
;MATLEPRHPGLAVSLLLAVLAHSSIARADPAHCEASIAQDSARYVRSAVRTVQQCETRGLAESLPVLSDCVIDPSLAPSSLAAMRPRAHVAGECCGADHACGTGDDDALAAIGWTSPACPNLANGVCDNPIASPDDITACFTCTGATA
;
A
#
# COMPACT_ATOMS: atom_id res chain seq x y z
N MET A 1 -57.69 -65.08 -14.58
CA MET A 1 -56.66 -64.71 -15.58
C MET A 1 -56.35 -63.25 -15.36
N ALA A 2 -55.12 -62.95 -14.91
CA ALA A 2 -54.69 -61.63 -14.49
C ALA A 2 -54.24 -60.77 -15.68
N THR A 3 -54.61 -59.50 -15.68
CA THR A 3 -54.11 -58.44 -16.58
C THR A 3 -52.83 -57.84 -15.99
N LEU A 4 -51.75 -57.77 -16.78
CA LEU A 4 -50.46 -57.18 -16.40
C LEU A 4 -50.45 -55.67 -16.74
N GLU A 5 -50.33 -54.80 -15.74
CA GLU A 5 -50.02 -53.35 -15.88
C GLU A 5 -48.50 -53.11 -15.96
N PRO A 6 -48.01 -52.13 -16.77
CA PRO A 6 -46.69 -51.55 -16.57
C PRO A 6 -46.77 -50.26 -15.72
N ARG A 7 -46.30 -50.36 -14.47
CA ARG A 7 -45.94 -49.22 -13.62
C ARG A 7 -44.49 -48.83 -13.92
N HIS A 8 -44.25 -47.64 -14.48
CA HIS A 8 -42.92 -47.05 -14.52
C HIS A 8 -42.82 -45.89 -13.51
N PRO A 9 -42.10 -46.09 -12.39
CA PRO A 9 -41.76 -45.03 -11.44
C PRO A 9 -40.52 -44.28 -11.94
N GLY A 10 -40.38 -43.01 -11.55
CA GLY A 10 -39.08 -42.35 -11.50
C GLY A 10 -38.97 -41.04 -12.27
N LEU A 11 -39.32 -39.95 -11.59
CA LEU A 11 -38.76 -38.62 -11.80
C LEU A 11 -37.23 -38.64 -11.69
N ALA A 12 -36.53 -37.93 -12.57
CA ALA A 12 -35.41 -37.04 -12.23
C ALA A 12 -34.80 -36.43 -13.49
N VAL A 13 -35.42 -35.39 -14.04
CA VAL A 13 -34.72 -34.47 -14.96
C VAL A 13 -33.75 -33.66 -14.09
N SER A 14 -32.45 -33.99 -14.15
CA SER A 14 -31.40 -33.28 -13.44
C SER A 14 -31.18 -31.91 -14.05
N LEU A 15 -31.69 -30.86 -13.41
CA LEU A 15 -31.41 -29.47 -13.72
C LEU A 15 -30.10 -29.06 -13.00
N LEU A 16 -28.95 -29.31 -13.62
CA LEU A 16 -27.67 -28.76 -13.15
C LEU A 16 -27.64 -27.25 -13.43
N LEU A 17 -28.05 -26.44 -12.45
CA LEU A 17 -27.69 -25.01 -12.42
C LEU A 17 -26.18 -24.92 -12.11
N ALA A 18 -25.37 -24.67 -13.14
CA ALA A 18 -24.01 -24.20 -12.95
C ALA A 18 -24.07 -22.77 -12.38
N VAL A 19 -24.01 -22.64 -11.06
CA VAL A 19 -23.77 -21.35 -10.41
C VAL A 19 -22.33 -20.95 -10.75
N LEU A 20 -22.16 -20.08 -11.74
CA LEU A 20 -20.92 -19.34 -11.94
C LEU A 20 -20.78 -18.40 -10.73
N ALA A 21 -20.15 -18.90 -9.67
CA ALA A 21 -19.65 -18.10 -8.58
C ALA A 21 -18.61 -17.14 -9.18
N HIS A 22 -19.08 -15.96 -9.60
CA HIS A 22 -18.21 -14.82 -9.79
C HIS A 22 -17.72 -14.49 -8.39
N SER A 23 -16.53 -14.98 -8.03
CA SER A 23 -15.82 -14.49 -6.86
C SER A 23 -15.66 -12.98 -7.07
N SER A 24 -16.56 -12.20 -6.46
CA SER A 24 -16.41 -10.76 -6.41
C SER A 24 -15.09 -10.51 -5.69
N ILE A 25 -14.05 -10.18 -6.46
CA ILE A 25 -12.81 -9.70 -5.89
C ILE A 25 -13.19 -8.46 -5.08
N ALA A 26 -13.10 -8.56 -3.75
CA ALA A 26 -13.37 -7.47 -2.84
C ALA A 26 -12.18 -6.51 -2.93
N ARG A 27 -12.24 -5.62 -3.93
CA ARG A 27 -11.25 -4.55 -4.08
C ARG A 27 -11.31 -3.63 -2.88
N ALA A 28 -10.17 -3.01 -2.58
CA ALA A 28 -10.11 -1.89 -1.66
C ALA A 28 -11.00 -0.72 -2.13
N ASP A 29 -11.26 0.25 -1.23
CA ASP A 29 -11.96 1.48 -1.57
C ASP A 29 -10.92 2.55 -1.97
N PRO A 30 -10.89 2.99 -3.25
CA PRO A 30 -9.89 3.94 -3.73
C PRO A 30 -9.84 5.24 -2.92
N ALA A 31 -10.98 5.72 -2.41
CA ALA A 31 -11.02 6.96 -1.63
C ALA A 31 -10.35 6.79 -0.26
N HIS A 32 -10.52 5.62 0.36
CA HIS A 32 -9.85 5.26 1.61
C HIS A 32 -8.35 5.04 1.39
N CYS A 33 -7.97 4.34 0.33
CA CYS A 33 -6.58 4.16 -0.06
C CYS A 33 -5.86 5.51 -0.26
N GLU A 34 -6.45 6.41 -1.07
CA GLU A 34 -5.87 7.72 -1.36
C GLU A 34 -5.72 8.58 -0.08
N ALA A 35 -6.73 8.57 0.80
CA ALA A 35 -6.69 9.25 2.09
C ALA A 35 -5.61 8.66 3.02
N SER A 36 -5.43 7.35 3.04
CA SER A 36 -4.41 6.65 3.83
C SER A 36 -2.99 7.03 3.38
N ILE A 37 -2.73 6.99 2.07
CA ILE A 37 -1.46 7.43 1.47
C ILE A 37 -1.14 8.89 1.82
N ALA A 38 -2.12 9.79 1.67
CA ALA A 38 -1.93 11.21 2.00
C ALA A 38 -1.66 11.42 3.49
N GLN A 39 -2.36 10.70 4.37
CA GLN A 39 -2.17 10.78 5.81
C GLN A 39 -0.79 10.27 6.23
N ASP A 40 -0.37 9.13 5.70
CA ASP A 40 0.87 8.48 6.11
C ASP A 40 2.11 9.14 5.53
N SER A 41 2.05 9.63 4.29
CA SER A 41 3.11 10.49 3.73
C SER A 41 3.30 11.76 4.58
N ALA A 42 2.22 12.43 4.98
CA ALA A 42 2.30 13.61 5.85
C ALA A 42 2.84 13.27 7.25
N ARG A 43 2.48 12.12 7.83
CA ARG A 43 3.04 11.64 9.11
C ARG A 43 4.53 11.35 8.98
N TYR A 44 4.95 10.71 7.91
CA TYR A 44 6.35 10.39 7.65
C TYR A 44 7.19 11.66 7.54
N VAL A 45 6.79 12.62 6.70
CA VAL A 45 7.50 13.91 6.54
C VAL A 45 7.59 14.65 7.88
N ARG A 46 6.49 14.72 8.65
CA ARG A 46 6.53 15.33 10.00
C ARG A 46 7.51 14.62 10.94
N SER A 47 7.62 13.29 10.83
CA SER A 47 8.59 12.53 11.62
C SER A 47 10.02 12.82 11.18
N ALA A 48 10.29 12.87 9.88
CA ALA A 48 11.61 13.20 9.33
C ALA A 48 12.07 14.59 9.77
N VAL A 49 11.21 15.62 9.60
CA VAL A 49 11.50 16.99 10.05
C VAL A 49 11.76 17.06 11.56
N ARG A 50 10.97 16.34 12.37
CA ARG A 50 11.18 16.30 13.83
C ARG A 50 12.54 15.69 14.18
N THR A 51 12.96 14.66 13.46
CA THR A 51 14.26 14.03 13.70
C THR A 51 15.41 14.99 13.41
N VAL A 52 15.36 15.72 12.28
CA VAL A 52 16.35 16.75 11.94
C VAL A 52 16.37 17.85 13.01
N GLN A 53 15.21 18.36 13.44
CA GLN A 53 15.14 19.37 14.50
C GLN A 53 15.75 18.89 15.83
N GLN A 54 15.54 17.63 16.21
CA GLN A 54 16.13 17.06 17.42
C GLN A 54 17.65 16.88 17.32
N CYS A 55 18.17 16.65 16.12
CA CYS A 55 19.60 16.65 15.86
C CYS A 55 20.20 18.03 16.06
N GLU A 56 19.65 19.03 15.38
CA GLU A 56 20.12 20.41 15.46
C GLU A 56 20.08 20.91 16.91
N THR A 57 18.99 20.61 17.63
CA THR A 57 18.85 20.99 19.04
C THR A 57 19.91 20.34 19.93
N ARG A 58 20.24 19.06 19.71
CA ARG A 58 21.31 18.37 20.45
C ARG A 58 22.69 18.93 20.10
N GLY A 59 22.96 19.20 18.83
CA GLY A 59 24.21 19.83 18.39
C GLY A 59 24.45 21.17 19.08
N LEU A 60 23.41 22.00 19.19
CA LEU A 60 23.44 23.27 19.91
C LEU A 60 23.67 23.08 21.43
N ALA A 61 23.03 22.07 22.04
CA ALA A 61 23.14 21.81 23.48
C ALA A 61 24.51 21.24 23.89
N GLU A 62 25.09 20.38 23.06
CA GLU A 62 26.32 19.64 23.36
C GLU A 62 27.58 20.33 22.83
N SER A 63 27.45 21.51 22.19
CA SER A 63 28.55 22.17 21.44
C SER A 63 29.27 21.19 20.49
N LEU A 64 28.50 20.26 19.91
CA LEU A 64 29.05 19.34 18.93
C LEU A 64 29.55 20.15 17.73
N PRO A 65 30.69 19.77 17.14
CA PRO A 65 31.18 20.44 15.95
C PRO A 65 30.10 20.41 14.88
N VAL A 66 29.89 21.55 14.20
CA VAL A 66 28.94 21.82 13.10
C VAL A 66 28.97 20.78 11.95
N LEU A 67 29.94 19.86 11.99
CA LEU A 67 30.17 18.78 11.03
C LEU A 67 29.20 17.59 11.12
N SER A 68 28.33 17.48 12.13
CA SER A 68 27.24 16.50 12.07
C SER A 68 26.15 17.03 11.14
N ASP A 69 26.23 16.68 9.85
CA ASP A 69 25.16 16.93 8.90
C ASP A 69 23.91 16.15 9.35
N CYS A 70 22.98 16.86 10.00
CA CYS A 70 21.73 16.29 10.52
C CYS A 70 20.82 15.71 9.43
N VAL A 71 21.05 16.05 8.17
CA VAL A 71 20.32 15.51 7.01
C VAL A 71 20.92 14.17 6.58
N ILE A 72 22.24 14.01 6.68
CA ILE A 72 22.97 12.82 6.20
C ILE A 72 23.34 11.85 7.33
N ASP A 73 23.11 12.21 8.60
CA ASP A 73 23.38 11.33 9.73
C ASP A 73 22.55 10.03 9.65
N PRO A 74 23.19 8.87 9.38
CA PRO A 74 22.49 7.61 9.23
C PRO A 74 21.88 7.11 10.56
N SER A 75 22.31 7.64 11.71
CA SER A 75 21.71 7.37 13.02
C SER A 75 20.36 8.07 13.21
N LEU A 76 20.05 9.04 12.35
CA LEU A 76 18.86 9.86 12.34
C LEU A 76 17.95 9.60 11.14
N ALA A 77 18.38 8.77 10.19
CA ALA A 77 17.50 8.24 9.16
C ALA A 77 16.24 7.68 9.84
N PRO A 78 15.02 8.01 9.34
CA PRO A 78 13.79 7.41 9.86
C PRO A 78 14.00 5.90 9.87
N SER A 79 14.00 5.31 11.07
CA SER A 79 14.26 3.88 11.23
C SER A 79 13.43 3.08 10.23
N SER A 80 13.89 1.92 9.78
CA SER A 80 13.08 1.01 8.95
C SER A 80 11.68 0.79 9.55
N LEU A 81 11.52 0.89 10.88
CA LEU A 81 10.23 0.90 11.60
C LEU A 81 9.29 2.05 11.21
N ALA A 82 9.82 3.25 10.97
CA ALA A 82 9.04 4.40 10.51
C ALA A 82 8.57 4.24 9.06
N ALA A 83 9.27 3.46 8.23
CA ALA A 83 8.84 3.09 6.88
C ALA A 83 7.88 1.87 6.87
N MET A 84 8.02 0.95 7.83
CA MET A 84 7.16 -0.24 7.94
C MET A 84 5.70 0.08 8.33
N ARG A 85 5.46 1.13 9.11
CA ARG A 85 4.09 1.53 9.51
C ARG A 85 3.24 2.02 8.33
N PRO A 86 3.71 3.00 7.52
CA PRO A 86 3.02 3.41 6.31
C PRO A 86 2.77 2.23 5.36
N ARG A 87 3.76 1.34 5.22
CA ARG A 87 3.63 0.13 4.38
C ARG A 87 2.44 -0.75 4.79
N ALA A 88 2.33 -1.04 6.08
CA ALA A 88 1.25 -1.88 6.60
C ALA A 88 -0.14 -1.23 6.48
N HIS A 89 -0.22 0.10 6.67
CA HIS A 89 -1.46 0.85 6.50
C HIS A 89 -1.89 0.92 5.03
N VAL A 90 -0.97 1.22 4.12
CA VAL A 90 -1.24 1.20 2.68
C VAL A 90 -1.68 -0.19 2.24
N ALA A 91 -1.00 -1.25 2.69
CA ALA A 91 -1.40 -2.61 2.38
C ALA A 91 -2.83 -2.94 2.84
N GLY A 92 -3.23 -2.54 4.05
CA GLY A 92 -4.58 -2.78 4.57
C GLY A 92 -5.68 -1.93 3.92
N GLU A 93 -5.35 -0.76 3.38
CA GLU A 93 -6.34 0.15 2.79
C GLU A 93 -6.38 0.11 1.26
N CYS A 94 -5.35 -0.43 0.59
CA CYS A 94 -5.18 -0.36 -0.86
C CYS A 94 -5.05 -1.72 -1.55
N CYS A 95 -4.77 -2.81 -0.83
CA CYS A 95 -4.37 -4.09 -1.41
C CYS A 95 -5.37 -5.19 -1.08
N GLY A 96 -6.65 -4.84 -1.28
CA GLY A 96 -7.78 -5.75 -1.14
C GLY A 96 -7.87 -6.47 0.20
N ALA A 97 -8.43 -7.68 0.17
CA ALA A 97 -8.72 -8.46 1.37
C ALA A 97 -7.52 -9.29 1.85
N ASP A 98 -6.54 -9.54 0.98
CA ASP A 98 -5.33 -10.29 1.35
C ASP A 98 -4.25 -9.40 1.99
N HIS A 99 -4.41 -8.07 1.90
CA HIS A 99 -3.47 -7.06 2.36
C HIS A 99 -2.07 -7.25 1.74
N ALA A 100 -2.00 -7.83 0.54
CA ALA A 100 -0.77 -8.19 -0.14
C ALA A 100 -0.73 -7.55 -1.52
N CYS A 101 -0.10 -6.38 -1.59
CA CYS A 101 -0.02 -5.62 -2.84
C CYS A 101 0.75 -6.37 -3.94
N GLY A 102 0.33 -6.17 -5.18
CA GLY A 102 0.78 -6.87 -6.38
C GLY A 102 -0.13 -8.02 -6.80
N THR A 103 -1.30 -8.17 -6.17
CA THR A 103 -2.28 -9.22 -6.46
C THR A 103 -3.50 -8.65 -7.20
N GLY A 104 -4.50 -9.49 -7.45
CA GLY A 104 -5.65 -9.13 -8.31
C GLY A 104 -6.70 -8.25 -7.63
N ASP A 105 -6.61 -8.04 -6.32
CA ASP A 105 -7.57 -7.30 -5.49
C ASP A 105 -7.10 -5.90 -5.06
N ASP A 106 -5.94 -5.48 -5.56
CA ASP A 106 -5.43 -4.13 -5.40
C ASP A 106 -6.33 -3.07 -6.03
N ASP A 107 -6.31 -1.88 -5.42
CA ASP A 107 -6.76 -0.68 -6.11
C ASP A 107 -5.84 -0.32 -7.27
N ALA A 108 -6.45 -0.04 -8.43
CA ALA A 108 -5.71 0.40 -9.59
C ALA A 108 -5.05 1.75 -9.29
N LEU A 109 -3.74 1.87 -9.59
CA LEU A 109 -2.96 3.11 -9.40
C LEU A 109 -3.68 4.36 -9.93
N ALA A 110 -4.26 4.28 -11.14
CA ALA A 110 -4.98 5.39 -11.74
C ALA A 110 -6.27 5.78 -10.98
N ALA A 111 -6.90 4.84 -10.28
CA ALA A 111 -8.10 5.09 -9.48
C ALA A 111 -7.78 5.84 -8.17
N ILE A 112 -6.54 5.75 -7.69
CA ILE A 112 -6.04 6.44 -6.49
C ILE A 112 -5.16 7.66 -6.85
N GLY A 113 -5.35 8.20 -8.06
CA GLY A 113 -4.69 9.42 -8.53
C GLY A 113 -3.24 9.22 -9.04
N TRP A 114 -2.73 7.99 -9.07
CA TRP A 114 -1.36 7.70 -9.48
C TRP A 114 -1.28 7.23 -10.94
N THR A 115 -0.77 8.08 -11.82
CA THR A 115 -0.69 7.80 -13.28
C THR A 115 0.74 7.65 -13.80
N SER A 116 1.74 7.96 -12.97
CA SER A 116 3.15 7.80 -13.33
C SER A 116 3.61 6.37 -13.07
N PRO A 117 4.37 5.75 -13.99
CA PRO A 117 4.94 4.41 -13.79
C PRO A 117 6.15 4.38 -12.85
N ALA A 118 6.61 5.56 -12.40
CA ALA A 118 7.75 5.72 -11.51
C ALA A 118 7.51 6.86 -10.52
N CYS A 119 8.27 6.87 -9.42
CA CYS A 119 8.27 7.96 -8.46
C CYS A 119 8.59 9.29 -9.17
N PRO A 120 7.98 10.42 -8.76
CA PRO A 120 8.06 11.70 -9.49
C PRO A 120 9.44 12.38 -9.41
N ASN A 121 10.43 11.74 -8.80
CA ASN A 121 11.79 12.25 -8.59
C ASN A 121 11.85 13.75 -8.26
N LEU A 122 11.13 14.14 -7.19
CA LEU A 122 11.02 15.55 -6.78
C LEU A 122 12.41 16.20 -6.67
N ALA A 123 12.51 17.46 -7.11
CA ALA A 123 13.75 18.25 -7.09
C ALA A 123 14.96 17.65 -7.83
N ASN A 124 14.74 16.75 -8.80
CA ASN A 124 15.80 16.00 -9.49
C ASN A 124 16.66 15.17 -8.53
N GLY A 125 16.03 14.59 -7.50
CA GLY A 125 16.69 13.72 -6.54
C GLY A 125 17.07 12.35 -7.12
N VAL A 126 17.07 11.35 -6.26
CA VAL A 126 17.39 9.93 -6.57
C VAL A 126 16.19 9.01 -6.39
N CYS A 127 14.98 9.57 -6.28
CA CYS A 127 13.75 8.84 -5.97
C CYS A 127 12.93 8.62 -7.24
N ASP A 128 13.41 7.74 -8.11
CA ASP A 128 12.83 7.38 -9.41
C ASP A 128 12.41 5.89 -9.50
N ASN A 129 12.22 5.25 -8.33
CA ASN A 129 11.85 3.83 -8.26
C ASN A 129 10.57 3.54 -9.08
N PRO A 130 10.50 2.36 -9.74
CA PRO A 130 9.32 1.93 -10.46
C PRO A 130 8.13 1.72 -9.51
N ILE A 131 6.91 1.88 -10.04
CA ILE A 131 5.66 1.70 -9.30
C ILE A 131 4.81 0.68 -10.06
N ALA A 132 4.58 -0.47 -9.44
CA ALA A 132 3.77 -1.55 -9.97
C ALA A 132 2.47 -1.76 -9.17
N SER A 133 2.46 -1.35 -7.90
CA SER A 133 1.37 -1.54 -6.95
C SER A 133 1.21 -0.33 -6.02
N PRO A 134 0.09 -0.21 -5.29
CA PRO A 134 -0.10 0.88 -4.32
C PRO A 134 1.00 0.97 -3.25
N ASP A 135 1.60 -0.17 -2.88
CA ASP A 135 2.66 -0.23 -1.88
C ASP A 135 3.96 0.46 -2.32
N ASP A 136 4.25 0.49 -3.62
CA ASP A 136 5.44 1.15 -4.16
C ASP A 136 5.37 2.68 -3.96
N ILE A 137 4.17 3.25 -3.82
CA ILE A 137 3.98 4.67 -3.50
C ILE A 137 4.59 5.01 -2.13
N THR A 138 4.58 4.05 -1.19
CA THR A 138 5.28 4.19 0.11
C THR A 138 6.77 4.36 -0.07
N ALA A 139 7.39 3.59 -0.98
CA ALA A 139 8.81 3.75 -1.29
C ALA A 139 9.11 5.15 -1.86
N CYS A 140 8.20 5.72 -2.66
CA CYS A 140 8.38 7.07 -3.20
C CYS A 140 8.44 8.16 -2.13
N PHE A 141 7.43 8.24 -1.25
CA PHE A 141 7.41 9.32 -0.26
C PHE A 141 8.40 9.10 0.88
N THR A 142 8.76 7.84 1.19
CA THR A 142 9.81 7.56 2.17
C THR A 142 11.19 7.93 1.63
N CYS A 143 11.51 7.59 0.37
CA CYS A 143 12.73 8.04 -0.29
C CYS A 143 12.82 9.58 -0.33
N THR A 144 11.74 10.24 -0.76
CA THR A 144 11.70 11.70 -0.85
C THR A 144 11.88 12.35 0.52
N GLY A 145 11.21 11.84 1.56
CA GLY A 145 11.33 12.38 2.91
C GLY A 145 12.65 12.04 3.62
N ALA A 146 13.39 11.04 3.16
CA ALA A 146 14.73 10.72 3.68
C ALA A 146 15.85 11.53 2.99
N THR A 147 15.56 12.15 1.85
CA THR A 147 16.51 12.93 1.05
C THR A 147 16.22 14.44 1.04
N ALA A 148 15.09 14.85 1.63
CA ALA A 148 14.68 16.24 1.82
C ALA A 148 15.22 16.83 3.13
#